data_AF-A0A7Y0PTU9-F1
#
_entry.id   AF-A0A7Y0PTU9-F1
#
_cell.length_a   1.000
_cell.length_b   1.000
_cell.length_c   1.000
_cell.angle_alpha   90.00
_cell.angle_beta   90.00
_cell.angle_gamma   90.00
#
_symmetry.space_group_name_H-M   'P 1'
#
loop_
_entity.id
_entity.type
_entity.pdbx_description
1 polymer ?
#
loop_
_entity_poly.entity_id
_entity_poly.type
_entity_poly.pdbx_seq_one_letter_code
_entity_poly.pdbx_strand_id
1 'polypeptide(L)' 'MTEGSTATAPSDDHAVRTETEERLVARYTEHGVAPDTVRGAVREAWDRLAGARVRTFVPILVERSVRLRLSGA' A
#
# COMPACT_ATOMS: atom_id res chain seq x y z
N MET A 1 -14.55 -27.47 -20.24
CA MET A 1 -14.72 -26.03 -20.46
C MET A 1 -14.58 -25.38 -19.10
N THR A 2 -13.55 -24.56 -18.93
CA THR A 2 -13.17 -23.89 -17.68
C THR A 2 -13.99 -22.63 -17.51
N GLU A 3 -14.88 -22.58 -16.52
CA GLU A 3 -15.49 -21.33 -16.08
C GLU A 3 -14.88 -20.93 -14.74
N GLY A 4 -14.28 -19.74 -14.77
CA GLY A 4 -13.40 -19.22 -13.75
C GLY A 4 -14.11 -18.99 -12.44
N SER A 5 -13.46 -19.46 -11.38
CA SER A 5 -13.79 -19.14 -10.00
C SER A 5 -13.56 -17.65 -9.74
N THR A 6 -14.56 -16.81 -9.98
CA THR A 6 -14.55 -15.41 -9.57
C THR A 6 -15.08 -15.28 -8.15
N ALA A 7 -14.28 -15.75 -7.21
CA ALA A 7 -14.41 -15.45 -5.79
C ALA A 7 -13.04 -15.01 -5.25
N THR A 8 -12.44 -13.97 -5.84
CA THR A 8 -11.32 -13.26 -5.21
C THR A 8 -11.90 -12.43 -4.07
N ALA A 9 -11.89 -13.06 -2.91
CA ALA A 9 -12.37 -12.58 -1.63
C ALA A 9 -11.44 -11.51 -1.02
N PRO A 10 -11.89 -10.75 0.00
CA PRO A 10 -11.14 -9.74 0.77
C PRO A 10 -9.70 -10.10 1.22
N SER A 11 -9.29 -11.37 1.12
CA SER A 11 -7.91 -11.82 1.38
C SER A 11 -6.88 -11.18 0.44
N ASP A 12 -7.24 -10.93 -0.82
CA ASP A 12 -6.30 -10.35 -1.80
C ASP A 12 -5.98 -8.89 -1.47
N ASP A 13 -6.97 -8.10 -1.05
CA ASP A 13 -6.79 -6.70 -0.65
C ASP A 13 -5.89 -6.56 0.58
N HIS A 14 -6.06 -7.46 1.56
CA HIS A 14 -5.22 -7.48 2.75
C HIS A 14 -3.79 -7.91 2.42
N ALA A 15 -3.62 -8.96 1.61
CA ALA A 15 -2.30 -9.42 1.17
C ALA A 15 -1.55 -8.33 0.39
N VAL A 16 -2.21 -7.66 -0.55
CA VAL A 16 -1.64 -6.55 -1.33
C VAL A 16 -1.25 -5.38 -0.42
N ARG A 17 -2.07 -5.07 0.60
CA ARG A 17 -1.74 -4.04 1.60
C ARG A 17 -0.48 -4.39 2.38
N THR A 18 -0.41 -5.61 2.91
CA THR A 18 0.75 -6.09 3.69
C THR A 18 2.02 -6.09 2.84
N GLU A 19 1.97 -6.65 1.63
CA GLU A 19 3.12 -6.69 0.72
C GLU A 19 3.61 -5.28 0.35
N THR A 20 2.68 -4.36 0.08
CA THR A 20 3.01 -2.96 -0.24
C THR A 20 3.68 -2.27 0.96
N GLU A 21 3.17 -2.50 2.18
CA GLU A 21 3.77 -1.95 3.40
C GLU A 21 5.18 -2.50 3.63
N GLU A 22 5.37 -3.81 3.57
CA GLU A 22 6.67 -4.47 3.76
C GLU A 22 7.71 -3.97 2.74
N ARG A 23 7.32 -3.89 1.47
CA ARG A 23 8.19 -3.36 0.40
C ARG A 23 8.60 -1.92 0.65
N LEU A 24 7.67 -1.06 1.08
CA LEU A 24 7.98 0.34 1.36
C LEU A 24 8.86 0.48 2.61
N VAL A 25 8.58 -0.28 3.67
CA VAL A 25 9.40 -0.29 4.89
C VAL A 25 10.82 -0.72 4.57
N ALA A 26 11.01 -1.84 3.86
CA ALA A 26 12.33 -2.30 3.46
C ALA A 26 13.08 -1.21 2.66
N ARG A 27 12.45 -0.66 1.62
CA ARG A 27 13.05 0.38 0.78
C ARG A 27 13.47 1.64 1.54
N TYR A 28 12.61 2.18 2.40
CA TYR A 28 12.92 3.46 3.06
C TYR A 28 13.82 3.30 4.29
N THR A 29 13.81 2.13 4.94
CA THR A 29 14.77 1.84 6.01
C THR A 29 16.20 1.69 5.48
N GLU A 30 16.39 1.17 4.27
CA GLU A 30 17.70 1.21 3.57
C GLU A 30 18.20 2.64 3.34
N HIS A 31 17.29 3.62 3.24
CA HIS A 31 17.60 5.04 3.13
C HIS A 31 17.67 5.78 4.47
N GLY A 32 17.63 5.06 5.61
CA GLY A 32 17.76 5.63 6.95
C GLY A 32 16.47 6.21 7.54
N VAL A 33 15.30 6.00 6.90
CA VAL A 33 14.01 6.40 7.46
C VAL A 33 13.57 5.39 8.51
N ALA A 34 13.10 5.86 9.67
CA ALA A 34 12.60 4.99 10.71
C ALA A 34 11.38 4.15 10.23
N PRO A 35 11.32 2.84 10.51
CA PRO A 35 10.27 1.96 10.02
C PRO A 35 8.88 2.43 10.45
N ASP A 36 8.73 2.94 11.67
CA ASP A 36 7.45 3.45 12.17
C ASP A 36 6.98 4.72 11.45
N THR A 37 7.91 5.55 10.97
CA THR A 37 7.59 6.70 10.11
C THR A 37 7.03 6.23 8.77
N VAL A 38 7.62 5.20 8.17
CA VAL A 38 7.15 4.62 6.90
C VAL A 38 5.78 3.98 7.09
N ARG A 39 5.59 3.15 8.13
CA ARG A 39 4.30 2.54 8.46
C ARG A 39 3.21 3.58 8.71
N GLY A 40 3.53 4.65 9.43
CA GLY A 40 2.63 5.78 9.63
C GLY A 40 2.21 6.42 8.30
N ALA A 41 3.16 6.71 7.41
CA ALA A 41 2.88 7.28 6.10
C ALA A 41 2.01 6.36 5.22
N VAL A 42 2.29 5.05 5.23
CA VAL A 42 1.51 4.03 4.51
C VAL A 42 0.09 3.97 5.05
N ARG A 43 -0.08 3.85 6.37
CA ARG A 43 -1.39 3.81 7.03
C ARG A 43 -2.23 5.04 6.70
N GLU A 44 -1.67 6.22 6.85
CA GLU A 44 -2.38 7.46 6.52
C GLU A 44 -2.80 7.52 5.04
N ALA A 45 -1.96 7.03 4.13
CA ALA A 45 -2.30 7.01 2.70
C ALA A 45 -3.44 6.02 2.40
N TRP A 46 -3.45 4.84 3.02
CA TRP A 46 -4.56 3.89 2.92
C TRP A 46 -5.85 4.45 3.51
N ASP A 47 -5.79 5.07 4.68
CA ASP A 47 -6.96 5.64 5.36
C ASP A 47 -7.58 6.76 4.51
N ARG A 48 -6.77 7.62 3.87
CA ARG A 48 -7.25 8.65 2.93
C ARG A 48 -7.95 8.07 1.69
N LEU A 49 -7.57 6.87 1.27
CA LEU A 49 -8.07 6.22 0.06
C LEU A 49 -9.13 5.13 0.35
N ALA A 50 -9.50 4.93 1.61
CA ALA A 50 -10.46 3.89 2.01
C ALA A 50 -11.84 4.02 1.35
N GLY A 51 -12.23 5.24 0.96
CA GLY A 51 -13.48 5.54 0.25
C GLY A 51 -13.40 5.44 -1.28
N ALA A 52 -12.25 5.06 -1.85
CA ALA A 52 -12.08 5.01 -3.30
C ALA A 52 -12.98 3.94 -3.94
N ARG A 53 -13.79 4.33 -4.93
CA ARG A 53 -14.68 3.41 -5.66
C ARG A 53 -13.94 2.33 -6.44
N VAL A 54 -12.69 2.61 -6.85
CA VAL A 54 -11.86 1.68 -7.62
C VAL A 54 -10.63 1.32 -6.79
N ARG A 55 -10.64 0.10 -6.24
CA ARG A 55 -9.61 -0.37 -5.29
C ARG A 55 -8.32 -0.84 -5.97
N THR A 56 -8.41 -1.26 -7.24
CA THR A 56 -7.29 -1.76 -8.05
C THR A 56 -6.11 -0.78 -8.13
N PHE A 57 -6.36 0.53 -8.08
CA PHE A 57 -5.30 1.56 -8.16
C PHE A 57 -4.81 2.05 -6.80
N VAL A 58 -5.47 1.67 -5.69
CA VAL A 58 -5.14 2.18 -4.36
C VAL A 58 -3.68 1.89 -3.98
N PRO A 59 -3.11 0.69 -4.21
CA PRO A 59 -1.71 0.41 -3.87
C PRO A 59 -0.74 1.40 -4.56
N ILE A 60 -0.95 1.66 -5.85
CA ILE A 60 -0.11 2.58 -6.64
C ILE A 60 -0.22 4.01 -6.11
N LEU A 61 -1.43 4.44 -5.73
CA LEU A 61 -1.67 5.76 -5.15
C LEU A 61 -1.06 5.90 -3.74
N VAL A 62 -1.07 4.82 -2.94
CA VAL A 62 -0.40 4.75 -1.64
C VAL A 62 1.10 4.90 -1.82
N GLU A 63 1.73 4.10 -2.68
CA GLU A 63 3.17 4.19 -2.94
C GLU A 63 3.58 5.59 -3.38
N ARG A 64 2.82 6.20 -4.31
CA ARG A 64 3.06 7.57 -4.75
C ARG A 64 2.95 8.57 -3.60
N SER A 65 1.94 8.43 -2.75
CA SER A 65 1.71 9.31 -1.60
C SER A 65 2.85 9.21 -0.58
N VAL A 66 3.30 8.00 -0.26
CA VAL A 66 4.42 7.74 0.65
C VAL A 66 5.70 8.33 0.08
N ARG A 67 5.96 8.13 -1.23
CA ARG A 67 7.12 8.72 -1.90
C ARG A 67 7.14 10.23 -1.80
N LEU A 68 6.06 10.91 -2.17
CA LEU A 68 5.99 12.37 -2.11
C LEU A 68 6.22 12.90 -0.69
N ARG A 69 5.73 12.19 0.33
CA ARG A 69 5.93 12.57 1.73
C ARG A 69 7.36 12.38 2.21
N LEU A 70 7.99 11.25 1.86
CA LEU A 70 9.31 10.87 2.38
C LEU A 70 10.48 11.42 1.54
N SER A 71 10.26 11.78 0.27
CA SER A 71 11.27 12.42 -0.57
C SER A 71 11.28 13.96 -0.48
N GLY A 72 10.27 14.53 0.18
CA GLY A 72 10.12 15.98 0.37
C GLY A 72 10.47 16.46 1.79
N ALA A 73 10.95 15.54 2.64
CA ALA A 73 11.49 15.81 3.98
C ALA A 73 13.02 15.69 3.93
#